data_AF-A0A6A6NCG5-F1
#
_entry.id   AF-A0A6A6NCG5-F1
#
_cell.length_a   1.000
_cell.length_b   1.000
_cell.length_c   1.000
_cell.angle_alpha   90.00
_cell.angle_beta   90.00
_cell.angle_gamma   90.00
#
_symmetry.space_group_name_H-M   'P 1'
#
loop_
_entity.id
_entity.type
_entity.pdbx_description
1 polymer ?
#
loop_
_entity_poly.entity_id
_entity_poly.type
_entity_poly.pdbx_seq_one_letter_code
_entity_poly.pdbx_strand_id
1 'polypeptide(L)'
;MASSNNSLGNGPPMFNGENYHIWEIKMKSYLKALNLWDAVENGADPPPLGPNPTLNQIKNFEEASVRKPKALTCLHSSVTDVIFTRIMAYETPKEVWDKLKEEFEGSDRVKKVKLRTLKREFEMLRMKEDETVKQYASKLMELVNKIRLLGEKKVLLDLKQTRSLELQQNKANQQQLAQDQFLDSTVIKVDNQSAILIAKNPVQHGRTKHIQVKYHAIRQAEKDGEISLVHCSSNDQLADILTKSLGKAKFEELREKIGVIKKTY
;
A
#
# COMPACT_ATOMS: atom_id res chain seq x y z
N MET A 1 -40.98 22.64 24.27
CA MET A 1 -40.38 23.12 23.01
C MET A 1 -38.91 22.71 23.02
N ALA A 2 -38.52 21.70 22.24
CA ALA A 2 -37.13 21.28 22.12
C ALA A 2 -36.58 21.85 20.81
N SER A 3 -35.82 22.93 20.90
CA SER A 3 -34.99 23.38 19.78
C SER A 3 -33.87 22.36 19.60
N SER A 4 -34.01 21.50 18.60
CA SER A 4 -32.93 20.59 18.20
C SER A 4 -31.78 21.43 17.66
N ASN A 5 -30.87 21.84 18.55
CA ASN A 5 -29.56 22.36 18.19
C ASN A 5 -28.79 21.21 17.54
N ASN A 6 -28.91 21.12 16.23
CA ASN A 6 -28.10 20.22 15.42
C ASN A 6 -26.71 20.86 15.25
N SER A 7 -25.97 21.01 16.35
CA SER A 7 -24.59 21.49 16.28
C SER A 7 -23.72 20.34 15.80
N LEU A 8 -23.33 20.37 14.52
CA LEU A 8 -22.11 19.70 14.08
C LEU A 8 -20.99 20.23 14.97
N GLY A 9 -20.41 19.39 15.82
CA GLY A 9 -19.45 19.79 16.87
C GLY A 9 -18.15 20.42 16.37
N ASN A 10 -17.98 20.56 15.05
CA ASN A 10 -16.89 21.28 14.41
C ASN A 10 -17.49 22.36 13.50
N GLY A 11 -16.93 23.57 13.53
CA GLY A 11 -17.30 24.69 12.66
C GLY A 11 -17.13 24.36 11.16
N PRO A 12 -17.54 25.28 10.27
CA PRO A 12 -17.43 25.06 8.83
C PRO A 12 -15.96 24.78 8.41
N PRO A 13 -15.74 23.95 7.38
CA PRO A 13 -14.40 23.65 6.90
C PRO A 13 -13.70 24.92 6.40
N MET A 14 -12.51 25.21 6.92
CA MET A 14 -11.74 26.39 6.56
C MET A 14 -11.10 26.28 5.16
N PHE A 15 -11.22 27.33 4.35
CA PHE A 15 -10.62 27.46 3.03
C PHE A 15 -9.58 28.57 3.00
N ASN A 16 -8.36 28.21 2.63
CA ASN A 16 -7.21 29.10 2.53
C ASN A 16 -6.73 29.31 1.10
N GLY A 17 -7.49 28.86 0.09
CA GLY A 17 -7.15 29.00 -1.33
C GLY A 17 -6.50 27.75 -1.93
N GLU A 18 -6.11 26.78 -1.10
CA GLU A 18 -5.53 25.52 -1.56
C GLU A 18 -6.57 24.39 -1.52
N ASN A 19 -6.34 23.36 -2.35
CA ASN A 19 -7.15 22.14 -2.37
C ASN A 19 -8.66 22.40 -2.50
N TYR A 20 -9.06 23.38 -3.33
CA TYR A 20 -10.45 23.78 -3.52
C TYR A 20 -11.42 22.59 -3.69
N HIS A 21 -11.08 21.62 -4.52
CA HIS A 21 -11.87 20.39 -4.72
C HIS A 21 -12.16 19.60 -3.42
N ILE A 22 -11.24 19.58 -2.45
CA ILE A 22 -11.46 18.94 -1.14
C ILE A 22 -12.40 19.79 -0.30
N TRP A 23 -12.14 21.11 -0.27
CA TRP A 23 -12.98 22.04 0.48
C TRP A 23 -14.41 22.07 -0.07
N GLU A 24 -14.60 22.12 -1.39
CA GLU A 24 -15.89 22.13 -2.06
C GLU A 24 -16.75 20.93 -1.62
N ILE A 25 -16.17 19.72 -1.64
CA ILE A 25 -16.84 18.50 -1.20
C ILE A 25 -17.23 18.59 0.28
N LYS A 26 -16.29 19.00 1.14
CA LYS A 26 -16.54 19.13 2.59
C LYS A 26 -17.61 20.17 2.90
N MET A 27 -17.54 21.33 2.25
CA MET A 27 -18.44 22.46 2.47
C MET A 27 -19.83 22.14 1.95
N LYS A 28 -19.94 21.54 0.76
CA LYS A 28 -21.22 21.03 0.23
C LYS A 28 -21.85 20.00 1.17
N SER A 29 -21.06 19.09 1.72
CA SER A 29 -21.54 18.12 2.72
C SER A 29 -22.02 18.80 4.00
N TYR A 30 -21.28 19.81 4.49
CA TYR A 30 -21.62 20.58 5.69
C TYR A 30 -22.94 21.33 5.52
N LEU A 31 -23.10 22.06 4.41
CA LEU A 31 -24.34 22.79 4.10
C LEU A 31 -25.54 21.85 3.93
N LYS A 32 -25.35 20.65 3.36
CA LYS A 32 -26.41 19.64 3.28
C LYS A 32 -26.84 19.14 4.65
N ALA A 33 -25.89 18.88 5.55
CA ALA A 33 -26.20 18.44 6.91
C ALA A 33 -26.98 19.49 7.72
N LEU A 34 -26.82 20.77 7.38
CA LEU A 34 -27.57 21.89 7.95
C LEU A 34 -28.86 22.26 7.18
N ASN A 35 -29.21 21.51 6.12
CA ASN A 35 -30.33 21.84 5.22
C ASN A 35 -30.24 23.23 4.56
N LEU A 36 -29.02 23.71 4.30
CA LEU A 36 -28.75 25.03 3.72
C LEU A 36 -28.37 24.98 2.23
N TRP A 37 -28.02 23.81 1.70
CA TRP A 37 -27.51 23.66 0.32
C TRP A 37 -28.47 24.16 -0.75
N ASP A 38 -29.77 23.97 -0.57
CA ASP A 38 -30.80 24.41 -1.52
C ASP A 38 -30.77 25.94 -1.76
N ALA A 39 -30.47 26.72 -0.71
CA ALA A 39 -30.33 28.17 -0.80
C ALA A 39 -29.11 28.61 -1.62
N VAL A 40 -28.09 27.75 -1.74
CA VAL A 40 -26.89 27.98 -2.55
C VAL A 40 -27.11 27.55 -3.99
N GLU A 41 -27.73 26.40 -4.22
CA GLU A 41 -27.91 25.82 -5.56
C GLU A 41 -29.01 26.52 -6.37
N ASN A 42 -30.18 26.68 -5.76
CA ASN A 42 -31.37 27.19 -6.45
C ASN A 42 -31.53 28.70 -6.26
N GLY A 43 -31.12 29.26 -5.11
CA GLY A 43 -31.22 30.69 -4.82
C GLY A 43 -32.65 31.24 -4.81
N ALA A 44 -33.67 30.38 -4.87
CA ALA A 44 -35.07 30.77 -4.93
C ALA A 44 -35.51 31.37 -3.58
N ASP A 45 -36.29 32.45 -3.65
CA ASP A 45 -37.00 32.96 -2.48
C ASP A 45 -38.16 32.04 -2.10
N PRO A 46 -38.49 31.94 -0.80
CA PRO A 46 -39.66 31.20 -0.38
C PRO A 46 -40.91 31.81 -1.04
N PRO A 47 -41.89 30.99 -1.46
CA PRO A 47 -43.13 31.50 -2.03
C PRO A 47 -43.80 32.49 -1.07
N PRO A 48 -44.33 33.62 -1.56
CA PRO A 48 -45.05 34.56 -0.72
C PRO A 48 -46.28 33.88 -0.11
N LEU A 49 -46.60 34.25 1.14
CA LEU A 49 -47.79 33.76 1.82
C LEU A 49 -49.05 34.31 1.10
N GLY A 50 -49.99 33.43 0.79
CA GLY A 50 -51.30 33.81 0.26
C GLY A 50 -52.21 34.45 1.32
N PRO A 51 -53.41 34.93 0.93
CA PRO A 51 -54.37 35.46 1.90
C PRO A 51 -54.83 34.34 2.85
N ASN A 52 -54.75 34.58 4.17
CA ASN A 52 -55.01 33.63 5.27
C ASN A 52 -54.07 32.40 5.31
N PRO A 53 -52.77 32.60 5.59
CA PRO A 53 -51.85 31.49 5.74
C PRO A 53 -52.13 30.68 7.01
N THR A 54 -52.02 29.35 6.92
CA THR A 54 -52.06 28.45 8.07
C THR A 54 -50.81 28.64 8.94
N LEU A 55 -50.89 28.30 10.24
CA LEU A 55 -49.74 28.36 11.16
C LEU A 55 -48.53 27.57 10.64
N ASN A 56 -48.77 26.43 9.99
CA ASN A 56 -47.73 25.63 9.36
C ASN A 56 -47.08 26.33 8.16
N GLN A 57 -47.84 27.08 7.36
CA GLN A 57 -47.31 27.86 6.24
C GLN A 57 -46.46 29.04 6.72
N ILE A 58 -46.90 29.74 7.77
CA ILE A 58 -46.13 30.82 8.40
C ILE A 58 -44.79 30.27 8.91
N LYS A 59 -44.83 29.17 9.68
CA LYS A 59 -43.63 28.53 10.23
C LYS A 59 -42.66 28.08 9.13
N ASN A 60 -43.15 27.46 8.05
CA ASN A 60 -42.32 27.04 6.93
C ASN A 60 -41.67 28.23 6.19
N PHE A 61 -42.42 29.33 6.04
CA PHE A 61 -41.91 30.55 5.41
C PHE A 61 -40.80 31.19 6.26
N GLU A 62 -41.01 31.30 7.57
CA GLU A 62 -39.99 31.78 8.51
C GLU A 62 -38.74 30.89 8.54
N GLU A 63 -38.92 29.56 8.56
CA GLU A 63 -37.81 28.62 8.51
C GLU A 63 -37.04 28.69 7.18
N ALA A 64 -37.70 28.98 6.07
CA ALA A 64 -37.08 29.11 4.76
C ALA A 64 -36.35 30.46 4.60
N SER A 65 -36.93 31.56 5.11
CA SER A 65 -36.36 32.91 4.99
C SER A 65 -35.01 33.04 5.70
N VAL A 66 -34.80 32.30 6.80
CA VAL A 66 -33.52 32.29 7.52
C VAL A 66 -32.44 31.43 6.87
N ARG A 67 -32.76 30.60 5.87
CA ARG A 67 -31.76 29.69 5.24
C ARG A 67 -30.72 30.46 4.44
N LYS A 68 -31.13 31.46 3.66
CA LYS A 68 -30.21 32.26 2.83
C LYS A 68 -29.16 33.00 3.68
N PRO A 69 -29.54 33.78 4.72
CA PRO A 69 -28.56 34.44 5.60
C PRO A 69 -27.65 33.45 6.34
N LYS A 70 -28.19 32.31 6.78
CA LYS A 70 -27.40 31.25 7.43
C LYS A 70 -26.38 30.64 6.48
N ALA A 71 -26.78 30.31 5.25
CA ALA A 71 -25.88 29.78 4.23
C ALA A 71 -24.75 30.78 3.91
N LEU A 72 -25.08 32.06 3.75
CA LEU A 72 -24.10 33.12 3.51
C LEU A 72 -23.10 33.21 4.67
N THR A 73 -23.59 33.22 5.90
CA THR A 73 -22.75 33.25 7.12
C THR A 73 -21.84 32.03 7.20
N CYS A 74 -22.33 30.84 6.84
CA CYS A 74 -21.52 29.63 6.77
C CYS A 74 -20.42 29.77 5.71
N LEU A 75 -20.72 30.31 4.53
CA LEU A 75 -19.72 30.53 3.47
C LEU A 75 -18.65 31.54 3.89
N HIS A 76 -19.04 32.68 4.46
CA HIS A 76 -18.09 33.68 4.96
C HIS A 76 -17.21 33.11 6.09
N SER A 77 -17.79 32.37 7.03
CA SER A 77 -17.04 31.73 8.12
C SER A 77 -16.14 30.57 7.67
N SER A 78 -16.33 30.08 6.44
CA SER A 78 -15.59 28.95 5.89
C SER A 78 -14.35 29.37 5.09
N VAL A 79 -14.08 30.67 4.97
CA VAL A 79 -12.95 31.19 4.20
C VAL A 79 -12.05 32.06 5.07
N THR A 80 -10.77 32.15 4.73
CA THR A 80 -9.85 33.13 5.34
C THR A 80 -10.21 34.57 4.98
N ASP A 81 -9.79 35.55 5.78
CA ASP A 81 -10.02 36.98 5.54
C ASP A 81 -9.56 37.45 4.14
N VAL A 82 -8.43 36.92 3.66
CA VAL A 82 -7.91 37.23 2.32
C VAL A 82 -8.89 36.81 1.23
N ILE A 83 -9.57 35.68 1.38
CA ILE A 83 -10.57 35.20 0.42
C ILE A 83 -11.89 35.91 0.64
N PHE A 84 -12.26 36.17 1.90
CA PHE A 84 -13.44 36.93 2.26
C PHE A 84 -13.47 38.29 1.55
N THR A 85 -12.35 39.03 1.54
CA THR A 85 -12.28 40.32 0.83
C THR A 85 -12.59 40.24 -0.67
N ARG A 86 -12.41 39.07 -1.30
CA ARG A 86 -12.72 38.84 -2.72
C ARG A 86 -14.20 38.56 -2.96
N ILE A 87 -14.91 38.05 -1.95
CA ILE A 87 -16.31 37.63 -2.06
C ILE A 87 -17.29 38.53 -1.29
N MET A 88 -16.81 39.45 -0.46
CA MET A 88 -17.64 40.23 0.46
C MET A 88 -18.67 41.16 -0.20
N ALA A 89 -18.50 41.46 -1.50
CA ALA A 89 -19.42 42.28 -2.27
C ALA A 89 -20.65 41.51 -2.79
N TYR A 90 -20.65 40.18 -2.71
CA TYR A 90 -21.75 39.34 -3.18
C TYR A 90 -22.77 39.11 -2.06
N GLU A 91 -24.04 39.33 -2.35
CA GLU A 91 -25.11 39.34 -1.34
C GLU A 91 -25.84 38.00 -1.23
N THR A 92 -25.75 37.16 -2.26
CA THR A 92 -26.39 35.85 -2.24
C THR A 92 -25.40 34.70 -2.01
N PRO A 93 -25.79 33.64 -1.28
CA PRO A 93 -24.94 32.45 -1.12
C PRO A 93 -24.53 31.82 -2.46
N LYS A 94 -25.38 31.94 -3.48
CA LYS A 94 -25.15 31.43 -4.82
C LYS A 94 -24.04 32.18 -5.54
N GLU A 95 -24.09 33.50 -5.56
CA GLU A 95 -23.02 34.33 -6.15
C GLU A 95 -21.68 34.09 -5.47
N VAL A 96 -21.66 34.02 -4.14
CA VAL A 96 -20.44 33.69 -3.38
C VAL A 96 -19.89 32.32 -3.80
N TRP A 97 -20.75 31.30 -3.86
CA TRP A 97 -20.35 29.95 -4.25
C TRP A 97 -19.82 29.88 -5.68
N ASP A 98 -20.54 30.49 -6.62
CA ASP A 98 -20.16 30.54 -8.03
C ASP A 98 -18.85 31.31 -8.23
N LYS A 99 -18.63 32.39 -7.47
CA LYS A 99 -17.37 33.13 -7.53
C LYS A 99 -16.18 32.31 -7.01
N LEU A 100 -16.34 31.67 -5.85
CA LEU A 100 -15.30 30.78 -5.32
C LEU A 100 -14.98 29.64 -6.30
N LYS A 101 -16.01 29.11 -6.95
CA LYS A 101 -15.86 28.10 -7.98
C LYS A 101 -15.10 28.63 -9.19
N GLU A 102 -15.53 29.74 -9.77
CA GLU A 102 -14.87 30.38 -10.91
C GLU A 102 -13.37 30.63 -10.64
N GLU A 103 -13.06 31.17 -9.45
CA GLU A 103 -11.71 31.60 -9.11
C GLU A 103 -10.78 30.44 -8.73
N PHE A 104 -11.27 29.44 -7.99
CA PHE A 104 -10.43 28.42 -7.36
C PHE A 104 -10.58 26.99 -7.92
N GLU A 105 -11.63 26.71 -8.71
CA GLU A 105 -11.75 25.42 -9.40
C GLU A 105 -10.60 25.22 -10.41
N GLY A 106 -10.05 26.33 -10.91
CA GLY A 106 -9.02 26.37 -11.94
C GLY A 106 -9.57 25.97 -13.30
N SER A 107 -9.00 26.51 -14.38
CA SER A 107 -9.47 26.15 -15.73
C SER A 107 -9.29 24.64 -15.99
N ASP A 108 -10.14 24.09 -16.86
CA ASP A 108 -9.98 22.72 -17.37
C ASP A 108 -8.57 22.47 -17.91
N ARG A 109 -7.90 23.51 -18.40
CA ARG A 109 -6.51 23.45 -18.84
C ARG A 109 -5.56 23.12 -17.68
N VAL A 110 -5.71 23.79 -16.53
CA VAL A 110 -4.89 23.53 -15.33
C VAL A 110 -5.17 22.14 -14.77
N LYS A 111 -6.45 21.73 -14.71
CA LYS A 111 -6.82 20.35 -14.30
C LYS A 111 -6.18 19.30 -15.22
N LYS A 112 -6.23 19.51 -16.55
CA LYS A 112 -5.59 18.62 -17.55
C LYS A 112 -4.07 18.57 -17.42
N VAL A 113 -3.41 19.71 -17.16
CA VAL A 113 -1.96 19.75 -16.94
C VAL A 113 -1.59 18.98 -15.66
N LYS A 114 -2.26 19.23 -14.54
CA LYS A 114 -2.03 18.50 -13.28
C LYS A 114 -2.26 16.99 -13.45
N LEU A 115 -3.31 16.60 -14.17
CA LEU A 115 -3.61 15.21 -14.47
C LEU A 115 -2.50 14.55 -15.30
N ARG A 116 -1.98 15.24 -16.33
CA ARG A 116 -0.84 14.74 -17.12
C ARG A 116 0.42 14.56 -16.27
N THR A 117 0.70 15.51 -15.38
CA THR A 117 1.84 15.40 -14.45
C THR A 117 1.69 14.20 -13.52
N LEU A 118 0.52 14.03 -12.88
CA LEU A 118 0.26 12.91 -11.99
C LEU A 118 0.32 11.55 -12.71
N LYS A 119 -0.14 11.46 -13.98
CA LYS A 119 0.02 10.23 -14.78
C LYS A 119 1.49 9.88 -14.98
N ARG A 120 2.33 10.86 -15.31
CA ARG A 120 3.78 10.64 -15.45
C ARG A 120 4.40 10.22 -14.12
N GLU A 121 4.06 10.87 -13.02
CA GLU A 121 4.54 10.47 -11.69
C GLU A 121 4.11 9.05 -11.34
N PHE A 122 2.87 8.66 -11.68
CA PHE A 122 2.40 7.30 -11.50
C PHE A 122 3.23 6.28 -12.30
N GLU A 123 3.47 6.56 -13.58
CA GLU A 123 4.24 5.69 -14.49
C GLU A 123 5.69 5.55 -14.05
N MET A 124 6.27 6.61 -13.48
CA MET A 124 7.64 6.63 -12.97
C MET A 124 7.75 6.06 -11.54
N LEU A 125 6.64 5.81 -10.83
CA LEU A 125 6.66 5.35 -9.46
C LEU A 125 7.13 3.89 -9.39
N ARG A 126 8.37 3.69 -8.91
CA ARG A 126 8.98 2.38 -8.67
C ARG A 126 9.28 2.19 -7.18
N MET A 127 9.23 0.94 -6.74
CA MET A 127 9.59 0.59 -5.37
C MET A 127 11.12 0.68 -5.23
N LYS A 128 11.60 1.42 -4.24
CA LYS A 128 13.02 1.53 -3.90
C LYS A 128 13.48 0.36 -3.03
N GLU A 129 14.79 0.11 -3.00
CA GLU A 129 15.39 -0.97 -2.20
C GLU A 129 15.22 -0.75 -0.68
N ASP A 130 15.15 0.52 -0.25
CA ASP A 130 15.06 0.93 1.15
C ASP A 130 13.63 1.15 1.65
N GLU A 131 12.61 0.96 0.81
CA GLU A 131 11.22 1.16 1.20
C GLU A 131 10.47 -0.15 1.46
N THR A 132 9.56 -0.12 2.43
CA THR A 132 8.67 -1.24 2.72
C THR A 132 7.50 -1.27 1.74
N VAL A 133 6.92 -2.46 1.53
CA VAL A 133 5.71 -2.65 0.71
C VAL A 133 4.56 -1.75 1.18
N LYS A 134 4.41 -1.55 2.50
CA LYS A 134 3.38 -0.69 3.08
C LYS A 134 3.59 0.78 2.69
N GLN A 135 4.83 1.29 2.79
CA GLN A 135 5.15 2.67 2.40
C GLN A 135 4.91 2.90 0.91
N TYR A 136 5.34 1.96 0.05
CA TYR A 136 5.09 2.01 -1.38
C TYR A 136 3.59 1.99 -1.70
N ALA A 137 2.82 1.09 -1.07
CA ALA A 137 1.37 1.02 -1.24
C ALA A 137 0.66 2.30 -0.79
N SER A 138 1.12 2.95 0.27
CA SER A 138 0.59 4.25 0.70
C SER A 138 0.85 5.36 -0.32
N LYS A 139 2.08 5.49 -0.84
CA LYS A 139 2.44 6.47 -1.89
C LYS A 139 1.60 6.26 -3.15
N LEU A 140 1.48 5.00 -3.58
CA LEU A 140 0.63 4.60 -4.69
C LEU A 140 -0.82 5.05 -4.49
N MET A 141 -1.39 4.72 -3.33
CA MET A 141 -2.78 5.02 -3.04
C MET A 141 -3.04 6.54 -3.00
N GLU A 142 -2.10 7.32 -2.46
CA GLU A 142 -2.17 8.78 -2.48
C GLU A 142 -2.22 9.32 -3.92
N LEU A 143 -1.35 8.82 -4.79
CA LEU A 143 -1.24 9.25 -6.18
C LEU A 143 -2.49 8.88 -6.99
N VAL A 144 -3.02 7.67 -6.81
CA VAL A 144 -4.29 7.23 -7.39
C VAL A 144 -5.46 8.07 -6.91
N ASN A 145 -5.51 8.41 -5.62
CA ASN A 145 -6.55 9.28 -5.08
C ASN A 145 -6.50 10.68 -5.70
N LYS A 146 -5.31 11.26 -5.87
CA LYS A 146 -5.13 12.56 -6.56
C LYS A 146 -5.63 12.51 -8.00
N ILE A 147 -5.32 11.45 -8.76
CA ILE A 147 -5.81 11.25 -10.14
C ILE A 147 -7.33 11.11 -10.17
N ARG A 148 -7.90 10.31 -9.25
CA ARG A 148 -9.35 10.09 -9.14
C ARG A 148 -10.10 11.39 -8.86
N LEU A 149 -9.54 12.26 -8.01
CA LEU A 149 -10.14 13.55 -7.66
C LEU A 149 -10.20 14.51 -8.85
N LEU A 150 -9.32 14.35 -9.85
CA LEU A 150 -9.36 15.12 -11.11
C LEU A 150 -10.32 14.53 -12.17
N GLY A 151 -11.10 13.49 -11.84
CA GLY A 151 -12.25 13.05 -12.62
C GLY A 151 -12.03 11.83 -13.54
N GLU A 152 -10.85 11.23 -13.59
CA GLU A 152 -10.62 10.05 -14.44
C GLU A 152 -10.91 8.72 -13.72
N LYS A 153 -12.15 8.22 -13.87
CA LYS A 153 -12.54 6.88 -13.40
C LYS A 153 -11.91 5.73 -14.20
N LYS A 154 -11.65 5.90 -15.50
CA LYS A 154 -11.11 4.84 -16.38
C LYS A 154 -9.71 4.38 -15.98
N VAL A 155 -8.87 5.31 -15.53
CA VAL A 155 -7.48 5.04 -15.14
C VAL A 155 -7.39 4.04 -13.98
N LEU A 156 -8.37 4.01 -13.08
CA LEU A 156 -8.36 3.06 -11.94
C LEU A 156 -8.39 1.58 -12.34
N LEU A 157 -9.00 1.23 -13.47
CA LEU A 157 -9.09 -0.17 -13.92
C LEU A 157 -7.75 -0.64 -14.47
N ASP A 158 -7.17 0.15 -15.38
CA ASP A 158 -5.88 -0.17 -16.00
C ASP A 158 -4.77 -0.21 -14.94
N LEU A 159 -4.73 0.77 -14.04
CA LEU A 159 -3.68 0.82 -13.01
C LEU A 159 -3.77 -0.31 -11.98
N LYS A 160 -4.98 -0.77 -11.65
CA LYS A 160 -5.17 -1.94 -10.79
C LYS A 160 -4.71 -3.21 -11.49
N GLN A 161 -5.01 -3.37 -12.78
CA GLN A 161 -4.55 -4.50 -13.56
C GLN A 161 -3.02 -4.51 -13.70
N THR A 162 -2.41 -3.40 -14.13
CA THR A 162 -0.96 -3.29 -14.30
C THR A 162 -0.21 -3.63 -13.01
N ARG A 163 -0.65 -3.14 -11.85
CA ARG A 163 0.03 -3.43 -10.57
C ARG A 163 -0.29 -4.81 -9.99
N SER A 164 -1.46 -5.38 -10.29
CA SER A 164 -1.73 -6.78 -9.96
C SER A 164 -0.76 -7.73 -10.67
N LEU A 165 -0.42 -7.42 -11.93
CA LEU A 165 0.56 -8.16 -12.72
C LEU A 165 1.98 -7.96 -12.19
N GLU A 166 2.39 -6.72 -11.85
CA GLU A 166 3.71 -6.47 -11.24
C GLU A 166 3.87 -7.19 -9.88
N LEU A 167 2.83 -7.21 -9.03
CA LEU A 167 2.85 -7.94 -7.76
C LEU A 167 2.93 -9.46 -7.95
N GLN A 168 2.24 -9.99 -8.98
CA GLN A 168 2.33 -11.41 -9.33
C GLN A 168 3.72 -11.77 -9.85
N GLN A 169 4.32 -10.94 -10.71
CA GLN A 169 5.68 -11.13 -11.19
C GLN A 169 6.70 -11.05 -10.05
N ASN A 170 6.58 -10.09 -9.14
CA ASN A 170 7.49 -10.00 -8.00
C ASN A 170 7.38 -11.22 -7.07
N LYS A 171 6.17 -11.74 -6.87
CA LYS A 171 5.96 -12.99 -6.11
C LYS A 171 6.56 -14.19 -6.84
N ALA A 172 6.39 -14.28 -8.16
CA ALA A 172 6.99 -15.34 -8.97
C ALA A 172 8.53 -15.27 -8.93
N ASN A 173 9.11 -14.08 -9.06
CA ASN A 173 10.54 -13.86 -8.97
C ASN A 173 11.09 -14.23 -7.57
N GLN A 174 10.41 -13.87 -6.48
CA GLN A 174 10.81 -14.29 -5.13
C GLN A 174 10.72 -15.81 -4.92
N GLN A 175 9.69 -16.46 -5.48
CA GLN A 175 9.56 -17.92 -5.44
C GLN A 175 10.66 -18.61 -6.27
N GLN A 176 11.04 -18.02 -7.39
CA GLN A 176 12.11 -18.51 -8.25
C GLN A 176 13.49 -18.31 -7.62
N LEU A 177 13.77 -17.14 -7.03
CA LEU A 177 14.97 -16.89 -6.23
C LEU A 177 15.09 -17.84 -5.03
N ALA A 178 13.97 -18.14 -4.36
CA ALA A 178 13.93 -19.14 -3.31
C ALA A 178 14.22 -20.55 -3.86
N GLN A 179 13.67 -20.92 -5.02
CA GLN A 179 13.96 -22.21 -5.67
C GLN A 179 15.41 -22.35 -6.14
N ASP A 180 16.00 -21.29 -6.69
CA ASP A 180 17.38 -21.27 -7.15
C ASP A 180 18.36 -21.34 -5.96
N GLN A 181 18.03 -20.73 -4.82
CA GLN A 181 18.80 -20.89 -3.57
C GLN A 181 18.80 -22.34 -3.05
N PHE A 182 17.80 -23.17 -3.40
CA PHE A 182 17.74 -24.59 -3.01
C PHE A 182 18.50 -25.53 -3.98
N LEU A 183 19.01 -25.05 -5.10
CA LEU A 183 19.72 -25.88 -6.10
C LEU A 183 21.22 -26.08 -5.81
N ASP A 184 21.84 -25.20 -5.02
CA ASP A 184 23.30 -25.21 -4.77
C ASP A 184 23.67 -25.75 -3.37
N SER A 185 22.85 -26.59 -2.74
CA SER A 185 23.25 -27.24 -1.49
C SER A 185 24.48 -28.11 -1.75
N THR A 186 25.59 -27.87 -1.03
CA THR A 186 26.79 -28.68 -1.20
C THR A 186 26.55 -30.09 -0.68
N VAL A 187 26.60 -31.10 -1.56
CA VAL A 187 26.36 -32.50 -1.19
C VAL A 187 27.57 -33.05 -0.45
N ILE A 188 27.38 -33.43 0.81
CA ILE A 188 28.41 -34.05 1.64
C ILE A 188 28.09 -35.54 1.81
N LYS A 189 29.02 -36.40 1.38
CA LYS A 189 28.90 -37.86 1.48
C LYS A 189 29.39 -38.37 2.83
N VAL A 190 28.52 -39.04 3.59
CA VAL A 190 28.80 -39.52 4.96
C VAL A 190 28.54 -41.02 5.08
N ASP A 191 29.45 -41.74 5.74
CA ASP A 191 29.38 -43.19 5.92
C ASP A 191 28.54 -43.64 7.13
N ASN A 192 28.36 -42.76 8.11
CA ASN A 192 27.57 -43.04 9.30
C ASN A 192 26.13 -42.52 9.19
N GLN A 193 25.18 -43.44 8.94
CA GLN A 193 23.75 -43.12 8.87
C GLN A 193 23.20 -42.50 10.15
N SER A 194 23.69 -42.92 11.33
CA SER A 194 23.26 -42.33 12.60
C SER A 194 23.69 -40.86 12.71
N ALA A 195 24.86 -40.51 12.19
CA ALA A 195 25.30 -39.11 12.15
C ALA A 195 24.41 -38.24 11.25
N ILE A 196 23.97 -38.78 10.10
CA ILE A 196 23.02 -38.11 9.20
C ILE A 196 21.67 -37.91 9.88
N LEU A 197 21.14 -38.94 10.55
CA LEU A 197 19.87 -38.86 11.26
C LEU A 197 19.92 -37.82 12.39
N ILE A 198 21.03 -37.76 13.13
CA ILE A 198 21.26 -36.76 14.20
C ILE A 198 21.39 -35.33 13.63
N ALA A 199 21.87 -35.18 12.39
CA ALA A 199 21.94 -33.89 11.72
C ALA A 199 20.56 -33.42 11.23
N LYS A 200 19.75 -34.34 10.69
CA LYS A 200 18.43 -34.05 10.09
C LYS A 200 17.28 -33.96 11.10
N ASN A 201 17.30 -34.74 12.18
CA ASN A 201 16.18 -34.80 13.12
C ASN A 201 16.65 -34.94 14.59
N PRO A 202 16.43 -33.93 15.45
CA PRO A 202 16.99 -33.90 16.81
C PRO A 202 16.25 -34.77 17.84
N VAL A 203 15.11 -35.38 17.47
CA VAL A 203 14.30 -36.15 18.43
C VAL A 203 14.87 -37.57 18.57
N GLN A 204 15.51 -37.81 19.73
CA GLN A 204 16.15 -39.03 20.24
C GLN A 204 17.66 -39.18 19.94
N HIS A 205 18.49 -38.99 20.98
CA HIS A 205 19.15 -40.10 21.69
C HIS A 205 19.80 -39.55 22.98
N GLY A 206 19.37 -40.04 24.15
CA GLY A 206 19.82 -39.59 25.47
C GLY A 206 21.26 -39.96 25.86
N ARG A 207 22.18 -40.18 24.92
CA ARG A 207 23.53 -40.72 25.20
C ARG A 207 24.72 -39.95 24.64
N THR A 208 24.56 -38.73 24.13
CA THR A 208 25.70 -37.94 23.61
C THR A 208 25.80 -36.57 24.26
N LYS A 209 26.05 -36.57 25.58
CA LYS A 209 26.21 -35.36 26.42
C LYS A 209 27.57 -34.63 26.25
N HIS A 210 28.43 -35.05 25.32
CA HIS A 210 29.73 -34.41 25.07
C HIS A 210 30.03 -34.20 23.57
N ILE A 211 29.06 -33.70 22.81
CA ILE A 211 29.27 -33.40 21.39
C ILE A 211 29.47 -31.89 21.20
N GLN A 212 30.70 -31.53 20.82
CA GLN A 212 31.25 -30.19 20.67
C GLN A 212 30.47 -29.29 19.70
N VAL A 213 30.57 -27.98 19.91
CA VAL A 213 30.03 -26.84 19.14
C VAL A 213 29.97 -27.03 17.61
N LYS A 214 30.91 -27.78 17.01
CA LYS A 214 30.98 -28.07 15.56
C LYS A 214 29.75 -28.78 14.99
N TYR A 215 29.02 -29.56 15.79
CA TYR A 215 27.81 -30.25 15.34
C TYR A 215 26.60 -29.31 15.22
N HIS A 216 26.60 -28.18 15.92
CA HIS A 216 25.58 -27.15 15.72
C HIS A 216 25.75 -26.47 14.36
N ALA A 217 26.98 -26.25 13.91
CA ALA A 217 27.26 -25.61 12.62
C ALA A 217 26.75 -26.47 11.44
N ILE A 218 27.07 -27.77 11.41
CA ILE A 218 26.59 -28.69 10.36
C ILE A 218 25.07 -28.80 10.38
N ARG A 219 24.46 -28.90 11.57
CA ARG A 219 22.99 -28.94 11.70
C ARG A 219 22.34 -27.66 11.20
N GLN A 220 22.92 -26.51 11.51
CA GLN A 220 22.40 -25.23 11.08
C GLN A 220 22.53 -25.10 9.56
N ALA A 221 23.67 -25.45 8.99
CA ALA A 221 23.88 -25.48 7.54
C ALA A 221 22.94 -26.46 6.81
N GLU A 222 22.67 -27.65 7.36
CA GLU A 222 21.68 -28.61 6.81
C GLU A 222 20.26 -28.04 6.88
N LYS A 223 19.92 -27.39 8.01
CA LYS A 223 18.60 -26.79 8.24
C LYS A 223 18.36 -25.56 7.36
N ASP A 224 19.41 -24.77 7.12
CA ASP A 224 19.39 -23.57 6.29
C ASP A 224 19.53 -23.89 4.80
N GLY A 225 19.72 -25.18 4.45
CA GLY A 225 19.80 -25.66 3.07
C GLY A 225 21.14 -25.43 2.38
N GLU A 226 22.17 -24.99 3.10
CA GLU A 226 23.52 -24.75 2.58
C GLU A 226 24.25 -26.06 2.20
N ILE A 227 23.94 -27.15 2.91
CA ILE A 227 24.52 -28.48 2.68
C ILE A 227 23.44 -29.57 2.67
N SER A 228 23.73 -30.68 2.01
CA SER A 228 22.87 -31.87 1.99
C SER A 228 23.68 -33.12 2.31
N LEU A 229 23.39 -33.76 3.45
CA LEU A 229 24.07 -34.99 3.87
C LEU A 229 23.43 -36.21 3.18
N VAL A 230 24.25 -36.94 2.42
CA VAL A 230 23.86 -38.17 1.70
C VAL A 230 24.72 -39.33 2.18
N HIS A 231 24.09 -40.47 2.44
CA HIS A 231 24.80 -41.67 2.86
C HIS A 231 25.69 -42.23 1.73
N CYS A 232 26.92 -42.60 2.06
CA CYS A 232 27.85 -43.25 1.16
C CYS A 232 28.38 -44.53 1.81
N SER A 233 28.27 -45.66 1.11
CA SER A 233 28.77 -46.93 1.63
C SER A 233 30.29 -46.91 1.76
N SER A 234 30.86 -47.68 2.69
CA SER A 234 32.33 -47.81 2.83
C SER A 234 33.00 -48.33 1.55
N ASN A 235 32.26 -48.99 0.66
CA ASN A 235 32.80 -49.44 -0.63
C ASN A 235 32.97 -48.30 -1.64
N ASP A 236 32.24 -47.20 -1.45
CA ASP A 236 32.19 -46.07 -2.38
C ASP A 236 32.77 -44.78 -1.78
N GLN A 237 33.24 -44.84 -0.53
CA GLN A 237 33.83 -43.70 0.16
C GLN A 237 35.24 -43.44 -0.36
N LEU A 238 35.35 -42.57 -1.37
CA LEU A 238 36.63 -42.21 -1.99
C LEU A 238 37.65 -41.64 -0.99
N ALA A 239 37.18 -40.98 0.08
CA ALA A 239 38.05 -40.42 1.12
C ALA A 239 38.83 -41.49 1.91
N ASP A 240 38.42 -42.75 1.87
CA ASP A 240 39.09 -43.83 2.59
C ASP A 240 40.53 -44.05 2.09
N ILE A 241 40.81 -43.76 0.82
CA ILE A 241 42.17 -43.87 0.27
C ILE A 241 43.18 -42.93 0.95
N LEU A 242 42.71 -41.81 1.51
CA LEU A 242 43.54 -40.80 2.16
C LEU A 242 43.61 -40.97 3.69
N THR A 243 42.75 -41.80 4.26
CA THR A 243 42.51 -41.82 5.72
C THR A 243 42.65 -43.19 6.36
N LYS A 244 42.61 -44.28 5.57
CA LYS A 244 42.64 -45.66 6.09
C LYS A 244 43.78 -46.47 5.47
N SER A 245 44.25 -47.46 6.22
CA SER A 245 45.15 -48.51 5.71
C SER A 245 44.34 -49.53 4.91
N LEU A 246 44.43 -49.47 3.58
CA LEU A 246 43.63 -50.31 2.68
C LEU A 246 44.43 -51.50 2.15
N GLY A 247 43.76 -52.65 1.98
CA GLY A 247 44.32 -53.79 1.24
C GLY A 247 44.50 -53.46 -0.25
N LYS A 248 45.48 -54.10 -0.90
CA LYS A 248 45.91 -53.79 -2.28
C LYS A 248 44.76 -53.68 -3.28
N ALA A 249 43.84 -54.63 -3.29
CA ALA A 249 42.70 -54.65 -4.20
C ALA A 249 41.78 -53.41 -4.02
N LYS A 250 41.47 -53.03 -2.77
CA LYS A 250 40.62 -51.87 -2.49
C LYS A 250 41.34 -50.55 -2.77
N PHE A 251 42.64 -50.50 -2.50
CA PHE A 251 43.47 -49.35 -2.83
C PHE A 251 43.52 -49.11 -4.35
N GLU A 252 43.73 -50.15 -5.15
CA GLU A 252 43.75 -50.04 -6.62
C GLU A 252 42.39 -49.57 -7.17
N GLU A 253 41.28 -50.11 -6.67
CA GLU A 253 39.92 -49.68 -7.02
C GLU A 253 39.67 -48.19 -6.71
N LEU A 254 39.97 -47.75 -5.48
CA LEU A 254 39.74 -46.35 -5.10
C LEU A 254 40.71 -45.40 -5.82
N ARG A 255 41.95 -45.84 -6.07
CA ARG A 255 42.97 -45.06 -6.79
C ARG A 255 42.51 -44.75 -8.22
N GLU A 256 41.92 -45.73 -8.88
CA GLU A 256 41.33 -45.56 -10.21
C GLU A 256 40.12 -44.60 -10.16
N LYS A 257 39.21 -44.77 -9.19
CA LYS A 257 38.03 -43.90 -9.04
C LYS A 257 38.38 -42.43 -8.76
N ILE A 258 39.51 -42.13 -8.12
CA ILE A 258 39.99 -40.75 -7.93
C ILE A 258 40.86 -40.23 -9.09
N GLY A 259 40.97 -40.99 -10.19
CA GLY A 259 41.69 -40.58 -11.39
C GLY A 259 43.22 -40.72 -11.32
N VAL A 260 43.76 -41.44 -10.34
CA VAL A 260 45.20 -41.63 -10.18
C VAL A 260 45.67 -42.86 -10.98
N ILE A 261 46.13 -42.60 -12.20
CA ILE A 261 46.63 -43.62 -13.12
C ILE A 261 48.15 -43.84 -12.98
N LYS A 262 48.61 -45.06 -13.26
CA LYS A 262 50.05 -45.33 -13.42
C LYS A 262 50.53 -44.59 -14.68
N LYS A 263 51.60 -43.81 -14.57
CA LYS A 263 52.31 -43.29 -15.74
C LYS A 263 52.81 -44.47 -16.56
N THR A 264 52.23 -44.66 -17.74
CA THR A 264 52.83 -45.44 -18.83
C THR A 264 53.93 -44.58 -19.45
N TYR A 265 55.18 -45.02 -19.30
CA TYR A 265 56.31 -44.51 -20.09
C TYR A 265 56.37 -45.28 -21.41
#